data_AF-A0AAD8NCV7-F1
#
_entry.id   AF-A0AAD8NCV7-F1
#
_cell.length_a   1.000
_cell.length_b   1.000
_cell.length_c   1.000
_cell.angle_alpha   90.00
_cell.angle_beta   90.00
_cell.angle_gamma   90.00
#
_symmetry.space_group_name_H-M   'P 1'
#
loop_
_entity.id
_entity.type
_entity.pdbx_description
1 polymer ?
#
loop_
_entity_poly.entity_id
_entity_poly.type
_entity_poly.pdbx_seq_one_letter_code
_entity_poly.pdbx_strand_id
1 'polypeptide(L)'
;MKPLKNVPLMKIEFFRSLIANLSAANCYKSDHLKKAENWSLVEKAKYYYIAGFFLTISPESIQLLGEHVAATNKVFMMNLSAPFICEFFKDVQEKALSYVDYVFGNETGNMPDSQETLDDVGEDGDVGGDNAMNDYASDQ
;
A
#
# COMPACT_ATOMS: atom_id res chain seq x y z
N MET A 1 -1.38 53.02 -8.56
CA MET A 1 -1.13 51.56 -8.72
C MET A 1 -2.38 50.85 -8.20
N LYS A 2 -3.15 50.15 -9.04
CA LYS A 2 -4.31 49.36 -8.58
C LYS A 2 -3.81 47.99 -8.15
N PRO A 3 -4.26 47.43 -7.01
CA PRO A 3 -3.84 46.08 -6.62
C PRO A 3 -4.40 45.06 -7.62
N LEU A 4 -3.57 44.09 -7.99
CA LEU A 4 -3.99 42.94 -8.79
C LEU A 4 -4.95 42.09 -7.94
N LYS A 5 -6.07 41.71 -8.53
CA LYS A 5 -7.13 40.91 -7.90
C LYS A 5 -6.56 39.57 -7.45
N ASN A 6 -6.84 39.18 -6.20
CA ASN A 6 -6.63 37.81 -5.73
C ASN A 6 -7.38 36.85 -6.66
N VAL A 7 -6.64 35.96 -7.33
CA VAL A 7 -7.22 34.84 -8.06
C VAL A 7 -7.36 33.70 -7.05
N PRO A 8 -8.59 33.27 -6.69
CA PRO A 8 -8.75 32.12 -5.82
C PRO A 8 -8.19 30.88 -6.51
N LEU A 9 -7.18 30.25 -5.90
CA LEU A 9 -6.74 28.92 -6.25
C LEU A 9 -7.79 27.93 -5.74
N MET A 10 -8.61 27.40 -6.65
CA MET A 10 -9.51 26.29 -6.34
C MET A 10 -8.67 25.02 -6.19
N LYS A 11 -8.48 24.54 -4.95
CA LYS A 11 -8.00 23.17 -4.72
C LYS A 11 -9.06 22.20 -5.22
N ILE A 12 -8.73 21.43 -6.26
CA ILE A 12 -9.54 20.31 -6.72
C ILE A 12 -8.95 19.07 -6.07
N GLU A 13 -9.59 18.57 -5.01
CA GLU A 13 -9.19 17.32 -4.35
C GLU A 13 -9.62 16.13 -5.22
N PHE A 14 -8.65 15.38 -5.75
CA PHE A 14 -8.90 14.23 -6.63
C PHE A 14 -8.80 12.93 -5.82
N PHE A 15 -9.94 12.40 -5.38
CA PHE A 15 -9.98 11.13 -4.64
C PHE A 15 -10.09 9.92 -5.57
N ARG A 16 -9.31 8.87 -5.30
CA ARG A 16 -9.46 7.53 -5.89
C ARG A 16 -9.71 6.52 -4.78
N SER A 17 -10.74 5.69 -4.95
CA SER A 17 -11.05 4.57 -4.05
C SER A 17 -11.15 3.28 -4.86
N LEU A 18 -10.66 2.17 -4.30
CA LEU A 18 -10.54 0.87 -4.97
C LEU A 18 -11.15 -0.22 -4.09
N ILE A 19 -12.01 -1.05 -4.69
CA ILE A 19 -12.58 -2.25 -4.05
C ILE A 19 -12.20 -3.46 -4.92
N ALA A 20 -11.53 -4.44 -4.32
CA ALA A 20 -11.07 -5.64 -5.01
C ALA A 20 -11.92 -6.85 -4.62
N ASN A 21 -12.64 -7.43 -5.60
CA ASN A 21 -13.18 -8.78 -5.49
C ASN A 21 -12.23 -9.74 -6.19
N LEU A 22 -11.45 -10.49 -5.40
CA LEU A 22 -10.37 -11.31 -5.92
C LEU A 22 -10.85 -12.50 -6.77
N SER A 23 -12.06 -13.03 -6.53
CA SER A 23 -12.66 -14.15 -7.27
C SER A 23 -11.63 -15.22 -7.69
N ALA A 24 -11.39 -15.41 -8.99
CA ALA A 24 -10.48 -16.43 -9.51
C ALA A 24 -9.02 -16.27 -9.04
N ALA A 25 -8.59 -15.06 -8.67
CA ALA A 25 -7.25 -14.83 -8.15
C ALA A 25 -7.03 -15.60 -6.83
N ASN A 26 -8.04 -15.66 -5.94
CA ASN A 26 -7.97 -16.45 -4.70
C ASN A 26 -7.89 -17.96 -4.92
N CYS A 27 -8.14 -18.42 -6.15
CA CYS A 27 -7.99 -19.83 -6.51
C CYS A 27 -6.56 -20.19 -6.94
N TYR A 28 -5.63 -19.23 -7.01
CA TYR A 28 -4.23 -19.51 -7.32
C TYR A 28 -3.61 -20.43 -6.25
N LYS A 29 -2.90 -21.48 -6.68
CA LYS A 29 -2.21 -22.44 -5.81
C LYS A 29 -0.74 -22.53 -6.19
N SER A 30 0.10 -22.79 -5.20
CA SER A 30 1.55 -22.95 -5.38
C SER A 30 1.89 -24.08 -6.38
N ASP A 31 1.03 -25.08 -6.52
CA ASP A 31 1.17 -26.13 -7.53
C ASP A 31 1.16 -25.61 -8.97
N HIS A 32 0.45 -24.50 -9.25
CA HIS A 32 0.51 -23.86 -10.55
C HIS A 32 1.92 -23.34 -10.86
N LEU A 33 2.60 -22.77 -9.87
CA LEU A 33 3.97 -22.28 -10.00
C LEU A 33 4.98 -23.42 -10.19
N LYS A 34 4.76 -24.54 -9.50
CA LYS A 34 5.63 -25.73 -9.54
C LYS A 34 5.56 -26.53 -10.84
N LYS A 35 4.56 -26.29 -11.71
CA LYS A 35 4.49 -26.94 -13.02
C LYS A 35 5.79 -26.69 -13.79
N ALA A 36 6.36 -27.73 -14.37
CA ALA A 36 7.67 -27.66 -15.03
C ALA A 36 7.77 -26.55 -16.09
N GLU A 37 6.69 -26.34 -16.86
CA GLU A 37 6.61 -25.27 -17.86
C GLU A 37 6.77 -23.87 -17.23
N ASN A 38 6.10 -23.62 -16.10
CA ASN A 38 6.15 -22.35 -15.38
C ASN A 38 7.45 -22.19 -14.58
N TRP A 39 7.88 -23.25 -13.91
CA TRP A 39 9.12 -23.24 -13.13
C TRP A 39 10.34 -23.00 -14.03
N SER A 40 10.31 -23.50 -15.28
CA SER A 40 11.38 -23.20 -16.25
C SER A 40 11.52 -21.70 -16.54
N LEU A 41 10.45 -20.92 -16.42
CA LEU A 41 10.47 -19.46 -16.56
C LEU A 41 11.08 -18.82 -15.32
N VAL A 42 10.74 -19.34 -14.12
CA VAL A 42 11.36 -18.93 -12.86
C VAL A 42 12.87 -19.13 -12.94
N GLU A 43 13.34 -20.31 -13.35
CA GLU A 43 14.77 -20.60 -13.45
C GLU A 43 15.52 -19.67 -14.43
N LYS A 44 14.87 -19.28 -15.53
CA LYS A 44 15.47 -18.37 -16.54
C LYS A 44 15.44 -16.89 -16.12
N ALA A 45 14.47 -16.49 -15.31
CA ALA A 45 14.34 -15.11 -14.87
C ALA A 45 15.52 -14.69 -13.98
N LYS A 46 15.89 -13.41 -14.06
CA LYS A 46 16.95 -12.78 -13.24
C LYS A 46 16.41 -11.81 -12.19
N TYR A 47 15.21 -11.30 -12.43
CA TYR A 47 14.54 -10.29 -11.63
C TYR A 47 13.12 -10.75 -11.37
N TYR A 48 12.67 -10.60 -10.13
CA TYR A 48 11.31 -10.95 -9.71
C TYR A 48 10.67 -9.75 -9.02
N TYR A 49 9.41 -9.51 -9.34
CA TYR A 49 8.62 -8.47 -8.70
C TYR A 49 7.28 -9.06 -8.27
N ILE A 50 6.91 -8.85 -7.00
CA ILE A 50 5.63 -9.27 -6.45
C ILE A 50 4.94 -8.08 -5.77
N ALA A 51 3.67 -7.87 -6.11
CA ALA A 51 2.84 -6.94 -5.34
C ALA A 51 2.40 -7.59 -4.02
N GLY A 52 2.40 -6.83 -2.94
CA GLY A 52 1.99 -7.20 -1.59
C GLY A 52 0.57 -7.75 -1.53
N PHE A 53 -0.34 -7.35 -2.42
CA PHE A 53 -1.66 -8.00 -2.54
C PHE A 53 -1.58 -9.52 -2.76
N PHE A 54 -0.50 -10.03 -3.36
CA PHE A 54 -0.34 -11.46 -3.58
C PHE A 54 -0.09 -12.25 -2.28
N LEU A 55 0.28 -11.57 -1.18
CA LEU A 55 0.37 -12.16 0.16
C LEU A 55 -0.99 -12.67 0.66
N THR A 56 -2.10 -12.08 0.19
CA THR A 56 -3.46 -12.52 0.56
C THR A 56 -3.93 -13.73 -0.25
N ILE A 57 -3.23 -14.05 -1.34
CA ILE A 57 -3.64 -15.07 -2.31
C ILE A 57 -2.81 -16.34 -2.12
N SER A 58 -1.48 -16.21 -2.17
CA SER A 58 -0.60 -17.37 -2.12
C SER A 58 0.76 -17.02 -1.49
N PRO A 59 0.80 -16.85 -0.15
CA PRO A 59 2.05 -16.62 0.56
C PRO A 59 3.04 -17.78 0.35
N GLU A 60 2.57 -19.01 0.22
CA GLU A 60 3.40 -20.18 -0.10
C GLU A 60 4.19 -20.02 -1.40
N SER A 61 3.58 -19.44 -2.44
CA SER A 61 4.25 -19.21 -3.72
C SER A 61 5.36 -18.18 -3.61
N ILE A 62 5.15 -17.17 -2.75
CA ILE A 62 6.14 -16.14 -2.46
C ILE A 62 7.32 -16.75 -1.73
N GLN A 63 7.09 -17.63 -0.74
CA GLN A 63 8.16 -18.31 -0.01
C GLN A 63 8.98 -19.23 -0.94
N LEU A 64 8.30 -20.04 -1.76
CA LEU A 64 8.97 -20.90 -2.73
C LEU A 64 9.87 -20.11 -3.69
N LEU A 65 9.40 -18.94 -4.13
CA LEU A 65 10.20 -18.05 -4.97
C LEU A 65 11.36 -17.42 -4.20
N GLY A 66 11.13 -16.96 -2.97
CA GLY A 66 12.15 -16.38 -2.11
C GLY A 66 13.31 -17.35 -1.83
N GLU A 67 13.01 -18.61 -1.53
CA GLU A 67 14.01 -19.67 -1.37
C GLU A 67 14.84 -19.88 -2.65
N HIS A 68 14.19 -19.91 -3.83
CA HIS A 68 14.89 -20.03 -5.10
C HIS A 68 15.81 -18.84 -5.38
N VAL A 69 15.33 -17.62 -5.13
CA VAL A 69 16.10 -16.38 -5.32
C VAL A 69 17.33 -16.39 -4.42
N ALA A 70 17.16 -16.71 -3.13
CA ALA A 70 18.26 -16.78 -2.16
C ALA A 70 19.31 -17.84 -2.57
N ALA A 71 18.87 -19.00 -3.05
CA ALA A 71 19.77 -20.06 -3.51
C ALA A 71 20.52 -19.73 -4.80
N THR A 72 19.97 -18.84 -5.64
CA THR A 72 20.52 -18.54 -6.98
C THR A 72 21.11 -17.14 -7.12
N ASN A 73 21.12 -16.37 -6.03
CA ASN A 73 21.64 -15.00 -5.97
C ASN A 73 21.03 -14.09 -7.07
N LYS A 74 19.71 -14.15 -7.19
CA LYS A 74 18.92 -13.32 -8.12
C LYS A 74 18.28 -12.15 -7.38
N VAL A 75 17.75 -11.19 -8.12
CA VAL A 75 17.14 -9.98 -7.54
C VAL A 75 15.65 -10.19 -7.31
N PHE A 76 15.19 -9.93 -6.09
CA PHE A 76 13.78 -10.00 -5.72
C PHE A 76 13.27 -8.68 -5.16
N MET A 77 12.11 -8.27 -5.64
CA MET A 77 11.50 -6.98 -5.37
C MET A 77 10.05 -7.17 -4.92
N MET A 78 9.61 -6.34 -3.98
CA MET A 78 8.24 -6.37 -3.48
C MET A 78 7.65 -4.96 -3.34
N ASN A 79 6.35 -4.81 -3.61
CA ASN A 79 5.61 -3.59 -3.32
C ASN A 79 4.67 -3.79 -2.12
N LEU A 80 4.70 -2.91 -1.13
CA LEU A 80 3.84 -2.98 0.07
C LEU A 80 2.34 -2.88 -0.27
N SER A 81 2.02 -2.27 -1.41
CA SER A 81 0.70 -2.17 -2.06
C SER A 81 -0.35 -1.35 -1.32
N ALA A 82 -0.66 -1.67 -0.06
CA ALA A 82 -1.67 -0.97 0.73
C ALA A 82 -1.45 -1.14 2.24
N PRO A 83 -1.92 -0.19 3.08
CA PRO A 83 -1.78 -0.25 4.55
C PRO A 83 -2.29 -1.56 5.15
N PHE A 84 -3.45 -2.05 4.68
CA PHE A 84 -4.06 -3.26 5.21
C PHE A 84 -3.15 -4.51 5.09
N ILE A 85 -2.22 -4.53 4.13
CA ILE A 85 -1.25 -5.62 4.01
C ILE A 85 -0.27 -5.60 5.19
N CYS A 86 0.26 -4.42 5.51
CA CYS A 86 1.18 -4.23 6.64
C CYS A 86 0.48 -4.47 7.99
N GLU A 87 -0.82 -4.15 8.08
CA GLU A 87 -1.61 -4.32 9.31
C GLU A 87 -2.03 -5.77 9.55
N PHE A 88 -2.57 -6.46 8.53
CA PHE A 88 -3.22 -7.76 8.70
C PHE A 88 -2.39 -8.95 8.21
N PHE A 89 -1.33 -8.71 7.44
CA PHE A 89 -0.49 -9.77 6.84
C PHE A 89 0.98 -9.64 7.23
N LYS A 90 1.28 -8.97 8.34
CA LYS A 90 2.63 -8.69 8.84
C LYS A 90 3.53 -9.93 8.88
N ASP A 91 3.10 -11.02 9.51
CA ASP A 91 3.94 -12.22 9.69
C ASP A 91 4.38 -12.85 8.35
N VAL A 92 3.49 -12.89 7.36
CA VAL A 92 3.81 -13.45 6.05
C VAL A 92 4.62 -12.46 5.20
N GLN A 93 4.38 -11.17 5.39
CA GLN A 93 5.15 -10.09 4.77
C GLN A 93 6.59 -10.08 5.28
N GLU A 94 6.82 -10.11 6.59
CA GLU A 94 8.16 -10.13 7.20
C GLU A 94 8.99 -11.31 6.72
N LYS A 95 8.38 -12.51 6.62
CA LYS A 95 9.05 -13.67 6.04
C LYS A 95 9.45 -13.42 4.58
N ALA A 96 8.56 -12.87 3.77
CA ALA A 96 8.87 -12.55 2.38
C ALA A 96 9.98 -11.49 2.27
N LEU A 97 9.93 -10.45 3.11
CA LEU A 97 10.90 -9.36 3.14
C LEU A 97 12.32 -9.83 3.45
N SER A 98 12.50 -10.95 4.15
CA SER A 98 13.83 -11.54 4.40
C SER A 98 14.58 -11.96 3.11
N TYR A 99 13.86 -12.10 1.99
CA TYR A 99 14.42 -12.44 0.68
C TYR A 99 14.44 -11.27 -0.30
N VAL A 100 13.91 -10.10 0.06
CA VAL A 100 13.67 -8.99 -0.85
C VAL A 100 14.83 -8.00 -0.82
N ASP A 101 15.37 -7.67 -2.00
CA ASP A 101 16.43 -6.67 -2.18
C ASP A 101 15.88 -5.24 -2.24
N TYR A 102 14.71 -5.06 -2.87
CA TYR A 102 14.09 -3.74 -3.02
C TYR A 102 12.62 -3.75 -2.64
N VAL A 103 12.24 -2.81 -1.79
CA VAL A 103 10.87 -2.59 -1.34
C VAL A 103 10.34 -1.28 -1.92
N PHE A 104 9.16 -1.35 -2.53
CA PHE A 104 8.42 -0.19 -3.04
C PHE A 104 7.21 0.08 -2.16
N GLY A 105 6.98 1.34 -1.81
CA GLY A 105 5.83 1.79 -1.04
C GLY A 105 5.59 3.27 -1.25
N ASN A 106 4.36 3.72 -0.97
CA ASN A 106 4.04 5.14 -0.87
C ASN A 106 3.94 5.55 0.62
N GLU A 107 3.74 6.83 0.88
CA GLU A 107 3.64 7.38 2.25
C GLU A 107 2.51 6.73 3.05
N THR A 108 1.38 6.45 2.38
CA THR A 108 0.22 5.80 3.01
C THR A 108 0.53 4.35 3.40
N GLY A 109 1.26 3.60 2.57
CA GLY A 109 1.62 2.20 2.81
C GLY A 109 2.78 1.99 3.81
N ASN A 110 3.38 3.05 4.33
CA ASN A 110 4.57 3.04 5.18
C ASN A 110 4.34 3.56 6.61
N MET A 111 3.10 3.77 7.05
CA MET A 111 2.81 4.21 8.42
C MET A 111 2.26 3.09 9.32
N PRO A 112 3.12 2.28 9.95
CA PRO A 112 2.89 1.87 11.31
C PRO A 112 3.44 2.96 12.25
N ASP A 113 2.64 3.46 13.20
CA ASP A 113 3.03 4.26 14.37
C ASP A 113 3.31 5.78 14.28
N SER A 114 3.29 6.49 13.14
CA SER A 114 3.55 7.96 13.18
C SER A 114 2.35 8.84 13.55
N GLN A 115 1.19 8.27 13.89
CA GLN A 115 0.01 9.07 14.28
C GLN A 115 0.18 9.77 15.64
N GLU A 116 1.24 9.47 16.40
CA GLU A 116 1.51 10.09 17.71
C GLU A 116 2.32 11.41 17.64
N THR A 117 2.53 12.02 16.46
CA THR A 117 3.38 13.24 16.35
C THR A 117 2.78 14.43 15.60
N LEU A 118 1.46 14.48 15.37
CA LEU A 118 0.81 15.65 14.75
C LEU A 118 -0.18 16.41 15.66
N ASP A 119 -0.35 15.99 16.92
CA ASP A 119 -1.24 16.68 17.86
C ASP A 119 -0.56 17.82 18.65
N ASP A 120 0.74 18.06 18.46
CA ASP A 120 1.54 19.03 19.25
C ASP A 120 1.95 20.32 18.50
N VAL A 121 1.25 20.69 17.43
CA VAL A 121 1.40 22.06 16.86
C VAL A 121 0.34 22.95 17.49
N GLY A 122 0.74 23.60 18.58
CA GLY A 122 -0.09 24.48 19.39
C GLY A 122 -0.90 25.49 18.59
N GLU A 123 -2.18 25.58 18.93
CA GLU A 123 -3.05 26.70 18.61
C GLU A 123 -2.52 27.97 19.29
N ASP A 124 -1.65 28.71 18.62
CA ASP A 124 -1.42 30.12 18.92
C ASP A 124 -2.49 30.96 18.19
N GLY A 125 -3.27 31.68 19.00
CA GLY A 125 -4.62 32.10 18.65
C GLY A 125 -4.76 33.27 17.67
N ASP A 126 -5.99 33.38 17.17
CA ASP A 126 -6.60 34.66 16.84
C ASP A 126 -8.06 34.66 17.28
N VAL A 127 -8.46 35.78 17.89
CA VAL A 127 -9.72 35.99 18.59
C VAL A 127 -10.68 36.70 17.64
N GLY A 128 -11.82 36.07 17.37
CA GLY A 128 -13.07 36.80 17.09
C GLY A 128 -13.78 36.44 15.79
N GLY A 129 -15.07 36.14 15.91
CA GLY A 129 -16.04 36.34 14.82
C GLY A 129 -16.96 35.16 14.54
N ASP A 130 -18.08 35.13 15.26
CA ASP A 130 -19.41 34.71 14.80
C ASP A 130 -19.72 33.22 14.58
N ASN A 131 -20.39 32.67 15.60
CA ASN A 131 -21.31 31.55 15.53
C ASN A 131 -22.40 31.78 14.47
N ALA A 132 -22.51 30.89 13.49
CA ALA A 132 -23.75 30.68 12.76
C ALA A 132 -23.80 29.28 12.11
N MET A 133 -24.97 28.64 12.23
CA MET A 133 -25.42 27.43 11.53
C MET A 133 -24.88 26.09 12.02
N ASN A 134 -25.30 25.72 13.23
CA ASN A 134 -25.66 24.34 13.55
C ASN A 134 -27.19 24.32 13.70
N ASP A 135 -27.91 23.92 12.65
CA ASP A 135 -29.35 23.59 12.69
C ASP A 135 -29.78 23.15 11.28
N TYR A 136 -29.66 21.86 10.96
CA TYR A 136 -30.47 21.18 9.92
C TYR A 136 -30.19 19.67 10.00
N ALA A 137 -30.88 18.95 10.89
CA ALA A 137 -31.21 17.52 10.73
C ALA A 137 -32.05 16.98 11.90
N SER A 138 -33.29 17.45 12.06
CA SER A 138 -34.37 16.65 12.66
C SER A 138 -35.74 17.31 12.40
N ASP A 139 -36.28 17.07 11.21
CA ASP A 139 -37.71 16.83 10.96
C ASP A 139 -37.97 16.82 9.45
N GLN A 140 -38.15 15.62 8.91
CA GLN A 140 -39.20 15.22 7.96
C GLN A 140 -39.32 13.69 7.97
#